data_AF-A0A1H4M9S3-F1
#
_entry.id   AF-A0A1H4M9S3-F1
#
_cell.length_a   1.000
_cell.length_b   1.000
_cell.length_c   1.000
_cell.angle_alpha   90.00
_cell.angle_beta   90.00
_cell.angle_gamma   90.00
#
_symmetry.space_group_name_H-M   'P 1'
#
loop_
_entity.id
_entity.type
_entity.pdbx_description
1 polymer ?
#
loop_
_entity_poly.entity_id
_entity_poly.type
_entity_poly.pdbx_seq_one_letter_code
_entity_poly.pdbx_strand_id
1 'polypeptide(L)' 'MADTQRDIRLQKPQHVRRLLNEFINELRHDTAMDKEKRARVLGYLANITLTSLKDGDLEERITTLESQLKEKRMVKGG' A
#
# COMPACT_ATOMS: atom_id res chain seq x y z
N MET A 1 -15.74 14.80 -20.77
CA MET A 1 -15.17 13.44 -20.86
C MET A 1 -15.41 12.80 -19.51
N ALA A 2 -16.16 11.70 -19.45
CA ALA A 2 -16.48 11.04 -18.19
C ALA A 2 -15.21 10.36 -17.67
N ASP A 3 -14.59 10.96 -16.66
CA ASP A 3 -13.48 10.35 -15.95
C ASP A 3 -14.02 9.10 -15.26
N THR A 4 -13.72 7.94 -15.83
CA THR A 4 -14.10 6.66 -15.23
C THR A 4 -13.13 6.41 -14.10
N GLN A 5 -13.30 7.13 -12.99
CA GLN A 5 -12.56 6.88 -11.77
C GLN A 5 -12.93 5.47 -11.32
N ARG A 6 -12.05 4.51 -11.64
CA ARG A 6 -12.22 3.12 -11.25
C ARG A 6 -12.44 3.12 -9.75
N ASP A 7 -13.53 2.52 -9.30
CA ASP A 7 -13.89 2.41 -7.89
C ASP A 7 -12.87 1.49 -7.19
N ILE A 8 -11.74 2.06 -6.78
CA ILE A 8 -10.63 1.32 -6.17
C ILE A 8 -11.00 1.04 -4.72
N ARG A 9 -11.38 -0.21 -4.43
CA ARG A 9 -11.60 -0.68 -3.06
C ARG A 9 -10.27 -0.95 -2.35
N LEU A 10 -9.96 -0.15 -1.34
CA LEU A 10 -8.76 -0.29 -0.50
C LEU A 10 -9.01 -1.33 0.59
N GLN A 11 -8.66 -2.60 0.31
CA GLN A 11 -8.86 -3.72 1.25
C GLN A 11 -7.56 -4.29 1.80
N LYS A 12 -6.44 -4.00 1.14
CA LYS A 12 -5.12 -4.50 1.52
C LYS A 12 -4.06 -3.40 1.39
N PRO A 13 -2.95 -3.46 2.14
CA PRO A 13 -1.88 -2.47 2.05
C PRO A 13 -1.34 -2.29 0.62
N GLN A 14 -1.32 -3.36 -0.19
CA GLN A 14 -0.86 -3.31 -1.58
C GLN A 14 -1.79 -2.46 -2.48
N HIS A 15 -3.09 -2.37 -2.17
CA HIS A 15 -4.02 -1.52 -2.91
C HIS A 15 -3.73 -0.04 -2.66
N VAL A 16 -3.45 0.31 -1.39
CA VAL A 16 -3.05 1.66 -0.98
C VAL A 16 -1.75 2.03 -1.68
N ARG A 17 -0.75 1.15 -1.67
CA ARG A 17 0.52 1.35 -2.38
C ARG A 17 0.32 1.64 -3.86
N ARG A 18 -0.52 0.87 -4.56
CA ARG A 18 -0.77 1.07 -5.99
C ARG A 18 -1.40 2.44 -6.26
N LEU A 19 -2.45 2.78 -5.52
CA LEU A 19 -3.16 4.05 -5.66
C LEU A 19 -2.22 5.24 -5.40
N LEU A 20 -1.43 5.18 -4.33
CA LEU A 20 -0.52 6.27 -3.97
C LEU A 20 0.60 6.44 -5.00
N ASN A 21 1.11 5.35 -5.58
CA ASN A 21 2.10 5.44 -6.66
C ASN A 21 1.54 6.14 -7.91
N GLU A 22 0.28 5.87 -8.28
CA GLU A 22 -0.40 6.55 -9.39
C GLU A 22 -0.48 8.07 -9.11
N PHE A 23 -1.00 8.47 -7.94
CA PHE A 23 -1.08 9.88 -7.56
C PHE A 23 0.28 10.56 -7.43
N ILE A 24 1.30 9.88 -6.89
CA ILE A 24 2.65 10.43 -6.80
C ILE A 24 3.20 10.72 -8.19
N ASN A 25 3.00 9.82 -9.14
CA ASN A 25 3.46 10.02 -10.51
C ASN A 25 2.71 11.16 -11.20
N GLU A 26 1.40 11.24 -11.06
CA GLU A 26 0.59 12.35 -11.57
C GLU A 26 1.06 13.69 -11.00
N LEU A 27 1.18 13.78 -9.67
CA LEU A 27 1.58 15.00 -8.99
C LEU A 27 3.01 15.41 -9.32
N ARG A 28 3.95 14.47 -9.55
CA ARG A 28 5.33 14.79 -9.93
C ARG A 28 5.44 15.58 -11.24
N HIS A 29 4.48 15.40 -12.15
CA HIS A 29 4.45 16.07 -13.45
C HIS A 29 3.50 17.26 -13.50
N ASP A 30 2.72 17.51 -12.44
CA ASP A 30 1.82 18.65 -12.36
C ASP A 30 2.61 19.95 -12.16
N THR A 31 2.82 20.69 -13.24
CA THR A 31 3.48 22.00 -13.23
C THR A 31 2.55 23.15 -12.80
N ALA A 32 1.25 22.93 -12.71
CA ALA A 32 0.28 23.94 -12.29
C ALA A 32 0.24 24.10 -10.77
N MET A 33 0.62 23.07 -10.01
CA MET A 33 0.79 23.18 -8.56
C MET A 33 2.06 23.95 -8.15
N ASP A 34 1.91 24.78 -7.12
CA ASP A 34 3.03 25.38 -6.40
C ASP A 34 4.04 24.31 -5.92
N LYS A 35 5.33 24.61 -6.06
CA LYS A 35 6.42 23.66 -5.82
C LYS A 35 6.49 23.22 -4.37
N GLU A 36 6.31 24.13 -3.40
CA GLU A 36 6.37 23.80 -1.98
C GLU A 36 5.15 22.98 -1.55
N LYS A 37 3.96 23.36 -2.03
CA LYS A 37 2.73 22.59 -1.83
C LYS A 37 2.87 21.18 -2.41
N ARG A 38 3.35 21.04 -3.65
CA ARG A 38 3.59 19.75 -4.30
C ARG A 38 4.58 18.89 -3.51
N ALA A 39 5.69 19.46 -3.04
CA ALA A 39 6.67 18.74 -2.24
C ALA A 39 6.07 18.20 -0.92
N ARG A 40 5.28 19.00 -0.21
CA ARG A 40 4.61 18.57 1.04
C ARG A 40 3.62 17.44 0.80
N VAL A 41 2.79 17.55 -0.25
CA VAL A 41 1.83 16.50 -0.60
C VAL A 41 2.55 15.21 -0.96
N LEU A 42 3.57 15.27 -1.82
CA LEU A 42 4.37 14.11 -2.19
C LEU A 42 5.04 13.46 -0.98
N GLY A 43 5.61 14.25 -0.06
CA GLY A 43 6.21 13.74 1.17
C GLY A 43 5.19 13.01 2.06
N TYR A 44 3.96 13.56 2.17
CA TYR A 44 2.88 12.92 2.91
C TYR A 44 2.45 11.59 2.27
N LEU A 45 2.23 11.54 0.95
CA LEU A 45 1.86 10.32 0.23
C LEU A 45 2.98 9.26 0.30
N ALA A 46 4.24 9.69 0.20
CA ALA A 46 5.40 8.80 0.35
C ALA A 46 5.43 8.16 1.75
N ASN A 47 5.14 8.92 2.81
CA ASN A 47 5.09 8.38 4.17
C ASN A 47 3.99 7.32 4.32
N ILE A 48 2.78 7.59 3.81
CA ILE A 48 1.69 6.59 3.84
C ILE A 48 2.08 5.35 3.05
N THR A 49 2.75 5.53 1.89
CA THR A 49 3.23 4.42 1.07
C THR A 49 4.22 3.54 1.85
N LEU A 50 5.17 4.15 2.56
CA LEU A 50 6.12 3.44 3.42
C LEU A 50 5.42 2.68 4.54
N THR A 51 4.39 3.24 5.16
CA THR A 51 3.57 2.54 6.16
C THR A 51 2.88 1.33 5.55
N SER A 52 2.25 1.47 4.38
CA SER A 52 1.57 0.35 3.71
C SER A 52 2.53 -0.79 3.33
N LEU A 53 3.79 -0.49 3.03
CA LEU A 53 4.82 -1.50 2.79
C LEU A 53 5.13 -2.28 4.07
N LYS A 54 5.38 -1.58 5.17
CA LYS A 54 5.63 -2.19 6.48
C LYS A 54 4.48 -3.09 6.92
N ASP A 55 3.24 -2.63 6.75
CA ASP A 55 2.05 -3.40 7.13
C ASP A 55 1.90 -4.67 6.28
N GLY A 56 2.17 -4.57 4.97
CA GLY A 56 2.17 -5.73 4.08
C GLY A 56 3.23 -6.78 4.45
N ASP A 57 4.44 -6.34 4.77
CA ASP A 57 5.53 -7.23 5.22
C ASP A 57 5.18 -7.92 6.55
N LEU A 58 4.52 -7.19 7.47
CA LEU A 58 4.05 -7.75 8.73
C LEU A 58 2.94 -8.79 8.51
N GLU A 59 1.98 -8.51 7.63
CA GLU A 59 0.91 -9.43 7.26
C GLU A 59 1.47 -10.75 6.69
N GLU A 60 2.48 -10.68 5.82
CA GLU A 60 3.15 -11.85 5.26
C GLU A 60 3.88 -12.67 6.33
N ARG A 61 4.59 -12.01 7.24
CA ARG A 61 5.28 -12.66 8.36
C ARG A 61 4.31 -13.36 9.30
N ILE A 62 3.19 -12.72 9.63
CA ILE A 62 2.13 -13.32 10.46
C ILE A 62 1.55 -14.55 9.78
N THR A 63 1.15 -14.41 8.50
CA THR A 63 0.60 -15.51 7.71
C THR A 63 1.55 -16.72 7.65
N THR A 64 2.85 -16.45 7.51
CA THR A 64 3.89 -17.49 7.51
C THR A 64 3.96 -18.20 8.87
N LEU A 65 3.96 -17.46 9.98
CA LEU A 65 4.00 -18.03 11.32
C LEU A 65 2.74 -18.86 11.64
N GLU A 66 1.57 -18.38 11.25
CA GLU A 66 0.31 -19.10 11.41
C GLU A 66 0.30 -20.42 10.62
N SER A 67 0.84 -20.40 9.40
CA SER A 67 0.97 -21.59 8.55
C SER A 67 1.90 -22.63 9.17
N GLN A 68 3.09 -22.20 9.64
CA GLN A 68 4.04 -23.08 10.33
C GLN A 68 3.45 -23.67 11.62
N LEU A 69 2.66 -22.88 12.37
CA LEU A 69 2.00 -23.35 13.58
C LEU A 69 0.93 -24.41 13.26
N LYS A 70 0.17 -24.20 12.19
CA LYS A 70 -0.84 -25.16 11.71
C LYS A 70 -0.19 -26.48 11.30
N GLU A 71 0.90 -26.44 10.53
CA GLU A 71 1.67 -27.62 10.14
C GLU A 71 2.18 -28.39 11.35
N LYS A 72 2.79 -27.69 12.33
CA LYS A 72 3.27 -28.31 13.58
C LYS A 72 2.16 -28.99 14.39
N ARG A 73 0.94 -28.42 14.38
CA ARG A 73 -0.22 -29.02 15.06
C ARG A 73 -0.73 -30.27 14.34
N MET A 74 -0.70 -30.28 12.99
CA MET A 74 -1.12 -31.44 12.20
C MET A 74 -0.16 -32.63 12.36
N VAL A 75 1.15 -32.38 12.50
CA VAL A 75 2.17 -33.43 12.69
C VAL A 75 2.10 -34.10 14.08
N LYS A 76 1.57 -33.43 15.10
CA LYS A 76 1.47 -33.98 16.47
C LYS A 76 0.14 -34.70 16.77
N GLY A 77 -0.80 -34.69 15.82
CA GLY A 77 -2.15 -35.25 15.99
C GLY A 77 -2.43 -36.57 15.27
N GLY A 78 -1.40 -37.23 14.71
CA GLY A 78 -1.47 -38.56 14.11
C GLY A 78 -0.45 -39.49 14.76
#